data_AF-A0A350MPY7-F1
#
_entry.id   AF-A0A350MPY7-F1
#
_cell.length_a   1.000
_cell.length_b   1.000
_cell.length_c   1.000
_cell.angle_alpha   90.00
_cell.angle_beta   90.00
_cell.angle_gamma   90.00
#
_symmetry.space_group_name_H-M   'P 1'
#
loop_
_entity.id
_entity.type
_entity.pdbx_description
1 polymer ?
#
loop_
_entity_poly.entity_id
_entity_poly.type
_entity_poly.pdbx_seq_one_letter_code
_entity_poly.pdbx_strand_id
1 'polypeptide(L)' 'MIVTGTHFNYYQVCKRKLWLFANGINMEDTSDLVYDGKLIHETSYPQRSERYE' A
#
# COMPACT_ATOMS: atom_id res chain seq x y z
N MET A 1 15.31 5.07 -0.73
CA MET A 1 13.85 5.18 -0.90
C MET A 1 13.50 4.73 -2.31
N ILE A 2 12.73 3.65 -2.47
CA ILE A 2 12.30 3.16 -3.78
C ILE A 2 10.96 3.82 -4.10
N VAL A 3 10.90 4.59 -5.19
CA VAL A 3 9.68 5.25 -5.63
C VAL A 3 8.82 4.24 -6.39
N THR A 4 7.65 3.93 -5.83
CA THR A 4 6.66 3.02 -6.43
C THR A 4 5.56 3.81 -7.16
N GLY A 5 4.73 3.13 -7.96
CA GLY A 5 3.58 3.75 -8.63
C GLY A 5 2.60 4.43 -7.67
N THR A 6 2.47 3.94 -6.43
CA THR A 6 1.67 4.58 -5.37
C THR A 6 2.20 5.95 -4.97
N HIS A 7 3.52 6.15 -4.94
CA HIS A 7 4.10 7.48 -4.69
C HIS A 7 3.73 8.47 -5.80
N PHE A 8 3.77 8.03 -7.05
CA PHE A 8 3.37 8.89 -8.18
C PHE A 8 1.89 9.25 -8.13
N ASN A 9 1.01 8.27 -7.86
CA ASN A 9 -0.42 8.52 -7.68
C ASN A 9 -0.67 9.55 -6.56
N TYR A 10 -0.01 9.38 -5.40
CA TYR A 10 -0.17 10.30 -4.29
C TYR A 10 0.40 11.69 -4.59
N TYR A 11 1.48 11.78 -5.37
CA TYR A 11 1.99 13.07 -5.83
C TYR A 11 0.96 13.83 -6.68
N GLN A 12 0.28 13.13 -7.61
CA GLN A 12 -0.72 13.72 -8.48
C GLN A 12 -1.99 14.14 -7.72
N VAL A 13 -2.42 13.35 -6.75
CA VAL A 13 -3.63 13.64 -5.96
C VAL A 13 -3.36 14.70 -4.89
N CYS A 14 -2.32 14.52 -4.06
CA CYS A 14 -2.00 15.43 -2.97
C CYS A 14 -0.56 15.25 -2.45
N LYS A 15 0.25 16.31 -2.56
CA LYS A 15 1.64 16.33 -2.04
C LYS A 15 1.75 16.02 -0.54
N ARG A 16 0.78 16.41 0.27
CA ARG A 16 0.77 16.14 1.72
C ARG A 16 0.52 14.65 2.02
N LYS A 17 -0.35 14.00 1.23
CA LYS A 17 -0.58 12.55 1.33
C LYS A 17 0.70 11.78 1.00
N LEU A 18 1.42 12.20 -0.05
CA LEU A 18 2.73 11.63 -0.38
C LEU A 18 3.72 11.77 0.78
N TRP A 19 3.81 12.96 1.38
CA TRP A 19 4.73 13.20 2.48
C TRP A 19 4.43 12.31 3.70
N LEU A 20 3.16 12.17 4.08
CA LEU A 20 2.74 11.29 5.18
C LEU A 20 3.10 9.82 4.88
N PHE A 21 2.74 9.35 3.69
CA PHE A 21 3.05 7.99 3.24
C PHE A 21 4.56 7.71 3.18
N ALA A 22 5.35 8.67 2.66
CA ALA A 22 6.81 8.57 2.59
C ALA A 22 7.49 8.50 3.96
N ASN A 23 6.87 9.09 5.00
CA ASN A 23 7.35 9.03 6.37
C ASN A 23 6.73 7.86 7.16
N GLY A 24 5.96 6.97 6.51
CA GLY A 24 5.32 5.83 7.16
C GLY A 24 4.17 6.19 8.10
N ILE A 25 3.64 7.41 8.00
CA ILE A 25 2.53 7.89 8.82
C ILE A 25 1.23 7.55 8.08
N ASN A 26 0.64 6.42 8.44
CA ASN A 26 -0.67 6.00 7.94
C ASN A 26 -1.70 6.06 9.08
N MET A 27 -2.97 6.32 8.74
CA MET A 27 -4.08 6.45 9.71
C MET A 27 -5.10 5.32 9.55
N GLU A 28 -4.71 4.25 8.88
CA GLU A 28 -5.59 3.17 8.41
C GLU A 28 -5.51 1.88 9.24
N ASP A 29 -4.59 1.83 10.22
CA ASP A 29 -4.34 0.62 11.03
C ASP A 29 -5.49 0.24 11.97
N THR A 30 -6.40 1.17 12.29
CA THR A 30 -7.59 0.90 13.11
C THR A 30 -8.81 0.51 12.29
N SER A 31 -8.69 0.38 10.96
CA SER A 31 -9.81 0.07 10.08
C SER A 31 -9.94 -1.43 9.84
N ASP A 32 -11.04 -2.02 10.29
CA ASP A 32 -11.34 -3.46 10.12
C ASP A 32 -11.32 -3.87 8.64
N LEU A 33 -11.84 -3.02 7.74
CA LEU A 33 -11.84 -3.27 6.30
C LEU A 33 -10.43 -3.35 5.71
N VAL A 34 -9.49 -2.56 6.25
CA VAL A 34 -8.10 -2.55 5.80
C VAL A 34 -7.40 -3.82 6.29
N TYR A 35 -7.70 -4.25 7.51
CA TYR A 35 -7.21 -5.51 8.05
C TYR A 35 -7.71 -6.71 7.23
N ASP A 36 -9.01 -6.78 6.95
CA ASP A 36 -9.60 -7.84 6.13
C ASP A 36 -8.98 -7.87 4.72
N GLY A 37 -8.77 -6.69 4.11
CA GLY A 37 -8.10 -6.58 2.82
C GLY A 37 -6.67 -7.12 2.81
N LYS A 38 -5.90 -6.88 3.88
CA LYS A 38 -4.54 -7.44 4.04
C LYS A 38 -4.58 -8.96 4.15
N LEU A 39 -5.47 -9.49 4.99
CA LEU A 39 -5.61 -10.94 5.18
C LEU A 39 -5.99 -11.66 3.87
N ILE A 40 -6.95 -11.10 3.13
CA ILE A 40 -7.34 -11.62 1.82
C ILE A 40 -6.15 -11.55 0.85
N HIS A 41 -5.41 -10.43 0.83
CA HIS A 41 -4.25 -10.29 -0.04
C HIS A 41 -3.19 -11.36 0.21
N GLU A 42 -2.90 -11.66 1.46
CA GLU A 42 -1.92 -12.67 1.88
C GLU A 42 -2.37 -14.10 1.55
N THR A 43 -3.67 -14.38 1.67
CA THR A 43 -4.21 -15.75 1.53
C THR A 43 -4.69 -16.09 0.12
N SER A 44 -5.03 -15.10 -0.72
CA SER A 44 -5.75 -15.35 -1.98
C SER A 44 -4.89 -15.91 -3.11
N TYR A 45 -3.58 -15.67 -3.11
CA TYR A 45 -2.70 -16.06 -4.23
C TYR A 45 -1.45 -16.83 -3.78
N PRO A 46 -1.61 -18.03 -3.20
CA PRO A 46 -0.48 -18.84 -2.73
C PRO A 46 0.41 -19.40 -3.87
N GLN A 47 -0.07 -19.41 -5.12
CA GLN A 47 0.67 -19.84 -6.32
C GLN A 47 1.07 -18.67 -7.23
N ARG A 48 1.18 -17.45 -6.69
CA ARG A 48 1.72 -16.34 -7.48
C ARG A 48 3.14 -16.71 -7.89
N SER A 49 3.40 -16.77 -9.19
CA SER A 49 4.70 -17.17 -9.70
C SER A 49 5.76 -16.16 -9.27
N GLU A 50 6.90 -16.65 -8.76
CA GLU A 50 8.14 -15.88 -8.47
C GLU A 50 8.61 -15.02 -9.65
N ARG A 51 8.01 -15.22 -10.83
CA ARG A 51 8.26 -14.50 -12.08
C ARG A 51 7.76 -13.05 -12.07
N TYR A 52 6.95 -12.66 -11.09
CA TYR A 52 6.36 -11.31 -10.98
C TYR A 52 6.42 -10.71 -9.56
N GLU A 53 7.35 -11.20 -8.72
CA GLU A 53 7.90 -10.43 -7.59
C GLU A 53 9.05 -9.54 -8.07
#